data_AF-A0A7S3TK26-F1
#
_entry.id   AF-A0A7S3TK26-F1
#
_cell.length_a   1.000
_cell.length_b   1.000
_cell.length_c   1.000
_cell.angle_alpha   90.00
_cell.angle_beta   90.00
_cell.angle_gamma   90.00
#
_symmetry.space_group_name_H-M   'P 1'
#
loop_
_entity.id
_entity.type
_entity.pdbx_description
1 polymer ?
#
loop_
_entity_poly.entity_id
_entity_poly.type
_entity_poly.pdbx_seq_one_letter_code
_entity_poly.pdbx_strand_id
1 'polypeptide(L)'
;TPYGAFVLVSAPGSDVAAKGLVYKTELSAGFVSDATQVVSVGQEVQVRVLSVDPDSRKIALSMVRTESEAVDLTAFQEVSSSTYLAAKVLRVADFGFFADVKLPGGAGSAQGLVHVTEIKDGF
;
A
#
# COMPACT_ATOMS: atom_id res chain seq x y z
N THR A 1 0.32 -20.43 2.80
CA THR A 1 -0.05 -20.87 4.17
C THR A 1 -1.24 -20.06 4.65
N PRO A 2 -1.96 -20.45 5.72
CA PRO A 2 -3.14 -19.71 6.19
C PRO A 2 -2.84 -18.27 6.62
N TYR A 3 -1.57 -17.95 6.92
CA TYR A 3 -1.14 -16.65 7.42
C TYR A 3 -0.48 -15.76 6.34
N GLY A 4 -0.10 -16.34 5.20
CA GLY A 4 0.61 -15.64 4.13
C GLY A 4 1.59 -16.53 3.35
N ALA A 5 2.62 -15.89 2.79
CA ALA A 5 3.65 -16.53 1.96
C ALA A 5 5.03 -16.42 2.61
N PHE A 6 5.77 -17.54 2.61
CA PHE A 6 7.18 -17.51 2.96
C PHE A 6 8.00 -17.23 1.71
N VAL A 7 8.95 -16.33 1.85
CA VAL A 7 9.86 -15.91 0.77
C VAL A 7 11.29 -15.99 1.29
N LEU A 8 12.18 -16.43 0.41
CA LEU A 8 13.61 -16.36 0.65
C LEU A 8 14.09 -15.02 0.14
N VAL A 9 14.73 -14.25 1.01
CA VAL A 9 15.31 -12.95 0.71
C VAL A 9 16.81 -13.03 0.90
N SER A 10 17.56 -12.60 -0.10
CA SER A 10 19.01 -12.47 -0.03
C SER A 10 19.37 -11.01 0.16
N ALA A 11 20.25 -10.71 1.11
CA ALA A 11 20.70 -9.35 1.34
C ALA A 11 21.64 -8.92 0.19
N PRO A 12 21.55 -7.67 -0.29
CA PRO A 12 22.48 -7.17 -1.31
C PRO A 12 23.91 -7.20 -0.76
N GLY A 13 24.79 -7.94 -1.43
CA GLY A 13 26.19 -8.11 -1.02
C GLY A 13 26.45 -9.29 -0.07
N SER A 14 25.47 -10.17 0.16
CA SER A 14 25.65 -11.42 0.92
C SER A 14 24.99 -12.60 0.23
N ASP A 15 25.71 -13.71 0.11
CA ASP A 15 25.18 -14.99 -0.41
C ASP A 15 24.26 -15.72 0.58
N VAL A 16 23.98 -15.11 1.74
CA VAL A 16 23.13 -15.69 2.78
C VAL A 16 21.67 -15.34 2.50
N ALA A 17 20.88 -16.37 2.20
CA ALA A 17 19.43 -16.25 2.12
C ALA A 17 18.78 -16.38 3.51
N ALA A 18 17.92 -15.43 3.85
CA ALA A 18 17.09 -15.45 5.04
C ALA A 18 15.63 -15.75 4.68
N LYS A 19 14.92 -16.45 5.56
CA LYS A 19 13.49 -16.74 5.38
C LYS A 19 12.66 -15.61 5.99
N GLY A 20 11.93 -14.89 5.15
CA GLY A 20 10.96 -13.90 5.58
C GLY A 20 9.52 -14.37 5.40
N LEU A 21 8.60 -13.71 6.09
CA LEU A 21 7.16 -13.92 5.98
C LEU A 21 6.51 -12.66 5.44
N VAL A 22 5.74 -12.82 4.36
CA VAL A 22 4.78 -11.82 3.89
C VAL A 22 3.41 -12.22 4.41
N TYR A 23 2.83 -11.38 5.27
CA TYR A 23 1.47 -11.59 5.76
C TYR A 23 0.47 -11.40 4.62
N LYS A 24 -0.68 -12.07 4.70
CA LYS A 24 -1.75 -11.96 3.70
C LYS A 24 -2.28 -10.53 3.49
N THR A 25 -2.25 -9.68 4.52
CA THR A 25 -2.55 -8.23 4.42
C THR A 25 -1.49 -7.44 3.67
N GLU A 26 -0.28 -7.99 3.58
CA GLU A 26 0.89 -7.39 2.96
C GLU A 26 1.21 -8.03 1.59
N LEU A 27 0.38 -8.94 1.10
CA LEU A 27 0.52 -9.54 -0.24
C LEU A 27 -0.02 -8.62 -1.34
N SER A 28 -1.10 -7.87 -1.05
CA SER A 28 -1.75 -6.96 -1.99
C SER A 28 -2.48 -5.86 -1.23
N ALA A 29 -2.69 -4.71 -1.89
CA ALA A 29 -3.47 -3.60 -1.33
C ALA A 29 -4.97 -3.95 -1.15
N GLY A 30 -5.43 -5.01 -1.84
CA GLY A 30 -6.78 -5.55 -1.70
C GLY A 30 -6.88 -6.69 -0.68
N PHE A 31 -8.10 -7.10 -0.36
CA PHE A 31 -8.33 -8.28 0.47
C PHE A 31 -7.86 -9.56 -0.25
N VAL A 32 -6.95 -10.30 0.39
CA VAL A 32 -6.43 -11.57 -0.12
C VAL A 32 -6.93 -12.70 0.78
N SER A 33 -7.78 -13.56 0.22
CA SER A 33 -8.31 -14.74 0.93
C SER A 33 -7.29 -15.88 1.00
N ASP A 34 -6.58 -16.13 -0.11
CA ASP A 34 -5.52 -17.12 -0.20
C ASP A 34 -4.27 -16.51 -0.87
N ALA A 35 -3.11 -16.78 -0.27
CA ALA A 35 -1.83 -16.32 -0.79
C ALA A 35 -1.55 -16.87 -2.20
N THR A 36 -2.05 -18.05 -2.54
CA THR A 36 -1.83 -18.67 -3.86
C THR A 36 -2.49 -17.90 -5.01
N GLN A 37 -3.42 -16.99 -4.72
CA GLN A 37 -4.03 -16.12 -5.72
C GLN A 37 -3.10 -15.00 -6.17
N VAL A 38 -2.10 -14.66 -5.35
CA VAL A 38 -1.19 -13.53 -5.57
C VAL A 38 0.21 -14.02 -5.93
N VAL A 39 0.64 -15.13 -5.31
CA VAL A 39 2.00 -15.66 -5.49
C VAL A 39 2.01 -17.16 -5.70
N SER A 40 2.93 -17.62 -6.54
CA SER A 40 3.19 -19.04 -6.79
C SER A 40 4.52 -19.49 -6.21
N VAL A 41 4.64 -20.77 -5.87
CA VAL A 41 5.92 -21.35 -5.43
C VAL A 41 6.94 -21.26 -6.56
N GLY A 42 8.11 -20.68 -6.29
CA GLY A 42 9.16 -20.45 -7.27
C GLY A 42 9.04 -19.15 -8.07
N GLN A 43 7.98 -18.36 -7.83
CA GLN A 43 7.84 -17.04 -8.42
C GLN A 43 8.82 -16.05 -7.77
N GLU A 44 9.56 -15.30 -8.59
CA GLU A 44 10.33 -14.15 -8.13
C GLU A 44 9.39 -12.97 -7.85
N VAL A 45 9.52 -12.39 -6.66
CA VAL A 45 8.67 -11.28 -6.20
C VAL A 45 9.53 -10.18 -5.60
N GLN A 46 9.11 -8.93 -5.81
CA GLN A 46 9.70 -7.78 -5.12
C GLN A 46 9.02 -7.61 -3.76
N VAL A 47 9.83 -7.47 -2.72
CA VAL A 47 9.38 -7.27 -1.35
C VAL A 47 10.16 -6.14 -0.68
N ARG A 48 9.50 -5.44 0.23
CA ARG A 48 10.08 -4.45 1.13
C ARG A 48 10.22 -5.05 2.52
N VAL A 49 11.33 -4.75 3.19
CA VAL A 49 11.53 -5.11 4.60
C VAL A 49 10.73 -4.15 5.49
N LEU A 50 9.81 -4.69 6.28
CA LEU A 50 9.06 -3.94 7.28
C LEU A 50 9.77 -3.92 8.62
N SER A 51 10.23 -5.09 9.08
CA SER A 51 10.90 -5.24 10.37
C SER A 51 11.80 -6.46 10.35
N VAL A 52 12.90 -6.38 11.10
CA VAL A 52 13.87 -7.45 11.28
C VAL A 52 13.99 -7.72 12.78
N ASP A 53 13.72 -8.97 13.16
CA ASP A 53 13.93 -9.46 14.51
C ASP A 53 15.09 -10.47 14.48
N PRO A 54 16.30 -10.07 14.90
CA PRO A 54 17.48 -10.93 14.89
C PRO A 54 17.42 -12.03 15.95
N ASP A 55 16.72 -11.80 17.08
CA ASP A 55 16.61 -12.77 18.17
C ASP A 55 15.76 -13.97 17.74
N SER A 56 14.63 -13.69 17.08
CA SER A 56 13.76 -14.74 16.55
C SER A 56 14.10 -15.18 15.12
N ARG A 57 15.10 -14.55 14.49
CA ARG A 57 15.50 -14.72 13.07
C ARG A 57 14.32 -14.60 12.11
N LYS A 58 13.41 -13.65 12.38
CA LYS A 58 12.23 -13.39 11.56
C LYS A 58 12.39 -12.07 10.83
N ILE A 59 11.98 -12.07 9.57
CA ILE A 59 11.92 -10.87 8.74
C ILE A 59 10.47 -10.72 8.29
N ALA A 60 9.85 -9.60 8.69
CA ALA A 60 8.54 -9.22 8.20
C ALA A 60 8.73 -8.47 6.87
N LEU A 61 8.03 -8.94 5.84
CA LEU A 61 8.15 -8.44 4.48
C LEU A 61 6.78 -7.99 3.96
N SER A 62 6.77 -7.03 3.05
CA SER A 62 5.57 -6.57 2.36
C SER A 62 5.78 -6.53 0.85
N MET A 63 4.80 -7.03 0.11
CA MET A 63 4.69 -6.87 -1.34
C MET A 63 3.83 -5.65 -1.71
N VAL A 64 3.13 -5.06 -0.74
CA VAL A 64 2.36 -3.85 -0.96
C VAL A 64 3.34 -2.68 -1.09
N ARG A 65 3.27 -2.00 -2.24
CA ARG A 65 3.84 -0.67 -2.35
C ARG A 65 2.95 0.25 -1.54
N THR A 66 3.37 0.59 -0.32
CA THR A 66 2.89 1.83 0.28
C THR A 66 3.30 2.93 -0.70
N GLU A 67 2.32 3.59 -1.32
CA GLU A 67 2.51 4.89 -1.97
C GLU A 67 2.86 5.92 -0.87
N SER A 68 4.00 5.71 -0.25
CA SER A 68 4.74 6.68 0.54
C SER A 68 5.88 7.24 -0.31
N GLU A 69 5.72 7.26 -1.64
CA GLU A 69 6.41 8.29 -2.39
C GLU A 69 5.86 9.58 -1.80
N ALA A 70 6.75 10.39 -1.23
CA ALA A 70 6.40 11.67 -0.64
C ALA A 70 5.63 12.45 -1.71
N VAL A 71 4.30 12.40 -1.63
CA VAL A 71 3.46 13.15 -2.54
C VAL A 71 3.80 14.58 -2.24
N ASP A 72 4.30 15.29 -3.24
CA ASP A 72 4.64 16.68 -3.08
C ASP A 72 3.33 17.45 -2.85
N LEU A 73 2.99 17.63 -1.57
CA LEU A 73 1.77 18.29 -1.15
C LEU A 73 1.80 19.78 -1.49
N THR A 74 2.94 20.34 -1.90
CA THR A 74 3.03 21.74 -2.34
C THR A 74 2.09 22.01 -3.51
N ALA A 75 1.92 21.06 -4.44
CA ALA A 75 0.99 21.19 -5.55
C ALA A 75 -0.49 21.25 -5.13
N PHE A 76 -0.84 20.75 -3.94
CA PHE A 76 -2.19 20.88 -3.37
C PHE A 76 -2.38 22.21 -2.61
N GLN A 77 -1.31 22.91 -2.22
CA GLN A 77 -1.43 24.21 -1.53
C GLN A 77 -1.93 25.30 -2.47
N GLU A 78 -1.66 25.18 -3.77
CA GLU A 78 -2.14 26.13 -4.78
C GLU A 78 -3.58 25.82 -5.25
N VAL A 79 -4.12 24.65 -4.90
CA VAL A 79 -5.49 24.29 -5.25
C VAL A 79 -6.45 25.03 -4.33
N SER A 80 -7.28 25.90 -4.91
CA SER A 80 -8.34 26.58 -4.18
C SER A 80 -9.36 25.59 -3.61
N SER A 81 -9.86 25.86 -2.40
CA SER A 81 -10.90 25.07 -1.74
C SER A 81 -12.23 25.01 -2.49
N SER A 82 -12.42 25.84 -3.52
CA SER A 82 -13.61 25.82 -4.40
C SER A 82 -13.45 24.92 -5.63
N THR A 83 -12.26 24.34 -5.85
CA THR A 83 -11.97 23.52 -7.03
C THR A 83 -12.33 22.06 -6.76
N TYR A 84 -13.19 21.50 -7.61
CA TYR A 84 -13.49 20.06 -7.59
C TYR A 84 -12.40 19.29 -8.33
N LEU A 85 -11.82 18.30 -7.66
CA LEU A 85 -10.83 17.39 -8.23
C LEU A 85 -11.43 16.00 -8.45
N ALA A 86 -11.06 15.37 -9.56
CA ALA A 86 -11.40 13.98 -9.79
C ALA A 86 -10.54 13.08 -8.89
N ALA A 87 -11.21 12.20 -8.15
CA ALA A 87 -10.55 11.26 -7.25
C ALA A 87 -11.07 9.84 -7.49
N LYS A 88 -10.19 8.85 -7.29
CA LYS A 88 -10.54 7.43 -7.34
C LYS A 88 -10.75 6.93 -5.93
N VAL A 89 -11.96 6.47 -5.61
CA VAL A 89 -12.24 5.85 -4.31
C VAL A 89 -11.38 4.60 -4.14
N LEU A 90 -10.59 4.55 -3.07
CA LEU A 90 -9.73 3.43 -2.73
C LEU A 90 -10.45 2.46 -1.78
N ARG A 91 -11.06 2.99 -0.72
CA ARG A 91 -11.78 2.21 0.28
C ARG A 91 -12.84 3.05 1.00
N VAL A 92 -13.92 2.40 1.41
CA VAL A 92 -15.01 2.98 2.19
C VAL A 92 -14.92 2.46 3.62
N ALA A 93 -15.19 3.33 4.59
CA ALA A 93 -15.27 3.04 6.01
C ALA A 93 -16.55 3.63 6.59
N ASP A 94 -16.93 3.25 7.81
CA ASP A 94 -18.20 3.70 8.41
C ASP A 94 -18.25 5.22 8.64
N PHE A 95 -17.08 5.87 8.77
CA PHE A 95 -16.96 7.31 8.99
C PHE A 95 -16.64 8.10 7.71
N GLY A 96 -16.60 7.48 6.53
CA GLY A 96 -16.27 8.16 5.29
C GLY A 96 -15.57 7.27 4.26
N PHE A 97 -14.81 7.87 3.35
CA PHE A 97 -14.03 7.11 2.37
C PHE A 97 -12.67 7.74 2.10
N PHE A 98 -11.73 6.89 1.71
CA PHE A 98 -10.41 7.30 1.27
C PHE A 98 -10.40 7.30 -0.25
N ALA A 99 -9.94 8.39 -0.84
CA ALA A 99 -9.84 8.55 -2.27
C ALA A 99 -8.44 9.03 -2.66
N ASP A 100 -7.93 8.48 -3.75
CA ASP A 100 -6.73 8.95 -4.43
C ASP A 100 -7.11 10.13 -5.33
N VAL A 101 -6.71 11.33 -4.93
CA VAL A 101 -6.99 12.58 -5.64
C VAL A 101 -5.86 12.86 -6.61
N LYS A 102 -6.19 12.96 -7.90
CA LYS A 102 -5.20 13.32 -8.92
C LYS A 102 -5.06 14.83 -9.02
N LEU A 103 -3.82 15.31 -9.00
CA LEU A 103 -3.54 16.72 -9.23
C LEU A 103 -3.82 17.13 -10.67
N PRO A 104 -4.40 18.32 -10.89
CA PRO A 104 -4.49 18.91 -12.22
C PRO A 104 -3.07 19.22 -12.69
N GLY A 105 -2.61 18.54 -13.75
CA GLY A 105 -1.24 18.67 -14.28
C GLY A 105 -0.41 17.38 -14.27
N GLY A 106 -0.93 16.27 -13.72
CA GLY A 106 -0.33 14.94 -13.86
C GLY A 106 0.95 14.69 -13.05
N ALA A 107 1.32 15.61 -12.16
CA ALA A 107 2.56 15.56 -11.37
C ALA A 107 2.48 14.64 -10.13
N GLY A 108 1.31 14.08 -9.81
CA GLY A 108 1.15 13.15 -8.69
C GLY A 108 -0.31 12.91 -8.33
N SER A 109 -0.51 11.96 -7.41
CA SER A 109 -1.77 11.75 -6.70
C SER A 109 -1.54 11.72 -5.19
N ALA A 110 -2.50 12.22 -4.42
CA ALA A 110 -2.48 12.14 -2.96
C ALA A 110 -3.69 11.36 -2.45
N GLN A 111 -3.49 10.61 -1.39
CA GLN A 111 -4.59 9.98 -0.68
C GLN A 111 -5.22 10.98 0.30
N GLY A 112 -6.51 11.27 0.08
CA GLY A 112 -7.34 12.11 0.94
C GLY A 112 -8.42 11.29 1.65
N LEU A 113 -8.87 11.77 2.80
CA LEU A 113 -10.04 11.26 3.51
C LEU A 113 -11.21 12.22 3.33
N VAL A 114 -12.35 11.71 2.89
CA VAL A 114 -13.62 12.41 2.92
C VAL A 114 -14.43 11.86 4.08
N HIS A 115 -14.70 12.69 5.08
CA HIS A 115 -15.53 12.30 6.21
C HIS A 115 -17.01 12.28 5.82
N VAL A 116 -17.81 11.38 6.39
CA VAL A 116 -19.24 11.23 6.07
C VAL A 116 -20.04 12.52 6.28
N THR A 117 -19.59 13.40 7.19
CA THR A 117 -20.20 14.72 7.42
C THR A 117 -20.05 15.69 6.25
N GLU A 118 -19.03 15.50 5.42
CA GLU A 118 -18.75 16.31 4.24
C GLU A 118 -19.44 15.76 2.98
N ILE A 119 -20.07 14.58 3.08
CA ILE A 119 -20.83 13.98 1.98
C ILE A 119 -22.26 14.52 2.06
N LYS A 120 -22.65 15.31 1.06
CA LYS A 120 -24.03 15.75 0.88
C LYS A 120 -24.64 15.07 -0.34
N ASP A 121 -25.89 14.65 -0.22
CA ASP A 121 -26.66 14.15 -1.36
C ASP A 121 -26.84 15.26 -2.39
N GLY A 122 -26.45 14.99 -3.63
CA GLY A 122 -26.65 15.89 -4.79
C GLY A 122 -25.36 16.34 -5.46
N PHE A 123 -24.77 15.44 -6.26
CA PHE A 123 -24.16 15.83 -7.53
C PHE A 123 -25.25 15.84 -8.60
#